data_AF-A0A6P0PGQ6-F1
#
_entry.id   AF-A0A6P0PGQ6-F1
#
_cell.length_a   1.000
_cell.length_b   1.000
_cell.length_c   1.000
_cell.angle_alpha   90.00
_cell.angle_beta   90.00
_cell.angle_gamma   90.00
#
_symmetry.space_group_name_H-M   'P 1'
#
loop_
_entity.id
_entity.type
_entity.pdbx_description
1 polymer ?
#
loop_
_entity_poly.entity_id
_entity_poly.type
_entity_poly.pdbx_seq_one_letter_code
_entity_poly.pdbx_strand_id
1 'polypeptide(L)'
;MQEKIEAVSFDHPTFQTTFLKAIRIAECEYQQEKLEVLRNAVLNSAIPNSLKDDIQAIFIKWIDEFTVSHIRLLRMLHYIDNYNYEQFLANLPDLEKNRDFYNQILLELSGKGLIKLSENYVVIDPVAIKKVEDIDKIIKSKESRTTELGKQFIQFIENPLV
;
A
#
# COMPACT_ATOMS: atom_id res chain seq x y z
N MET A 1 17.49 -16.40 -7.55
CA MET A 1 16.64 -16.80 -6.39
C MET A 1 17.47 -17.14 -5.16
N GLN A 2 18.46 -18.04 -5.24
CA GLN A 2 19.35 -18.40 -4.12
C GLN A 2 20.10 -17.18 -3.53
N GLU A 3 20.67 -16.33 -4.39
CA GLU A 3 21.52 -15.18 -3.98
C GLU A 3 20.81 -14.11 -3.13
N LYS A 4 19.50 -13.90 -3.28
CA LYS A 4 18.76 -12.89 -2.49
C LYS A 4 18.41 -13.38 -1.08
N ILE A 5 18.22 -14.69 -0.89
CA ILE A 5 17.90 -15.28 0.43
C ILE A 5 19.17 -15.34 1.28
N GLU A 6 20.31 -15.68 0.67
CA GLU A 6 21.63 -15.69 1.35
C GLU A 6 22.08 -14.29 1.79
N ALA A 7 21.48 -13.23 1.22
CA ALA A 7 21.77 -11.85 1.56
C ALA A 7 20.96 -11.33 2.78
N VAL A 8 19.99 -12.10 3.28
CA VAL A 8 19.18 -11.71 4.44
C VAL A 8 19.98 -11.91 5.72
N SER A 9 20.30 -10.82 6.42
CA SER A 9 21.01 -10.88 7.70
C SER A 9 20.01 -11.05 8.86
N PHE A 10 19.82 -12.30 9.29
CA PHE A 10 18.91 -12.64 10.41
C PHE A 10 19.38 -12.11 11.78
N ASP A 11 20.68 -11.83 11.93
CA ASP A 11 21.26 -11.23 13.14
C ASP A 11 21.14 -9.70 13.17
N HIS A 12 20.64 -9.07 12.09
CA HIS A 12 20.49 -7.62 12.03
C HIS A 12 19.42 -7.15 13.03
N PRO A 13 19.69 -6.14 13.90
CA PRO A 13 18.72 -5.66 14.90
C PRO A 13 17.37 -5.23 14.30
N THR A 14 17.39 -4.62 13.11
CA THR A 14 16.19 -4.23 12.37
C THR A 14 15.37 -5.43 11.94
N PHE A 15 16.00 -6.53 11.51
CA PHE A 15 15.30 -7.77 11.18
C PHE A 15 14.54 -8.30 12.40
N GLN A 16 15.23 -8.46 13.53
CA GLN A 16 14.65 -9.02 14.74
C GLN A 16 13.50 -8.15 15.26
N THR A 17 13.67 -6.84 15.25
CA THR A 17 12.64 -5.89 15.67
C THR A 17 11.42 -5.95 14.74
N THR A 18 11.64 -5.94 13.43
CA THR A 18 10.56 -6.01 12.43
C THR A 18 9.84 -7.35 12.49
N PHE A 19 10.58 -8.46 12.66
CA PHE A 19 10.02 -9.79 12.85
C PHE A 19 9.12 -9.86 14.10
N LEU A 20 9.59 -9.39 15.25
CA LEU A 20 8.80 -9.40 16.49
C LEU A 20 7.53 -8.55 16.37
N LYS A 21 7.60 -7.39 15.70
CA LYS A 21 6.42 -6.56 15.42
C LYS A 21 5.45 -7.29 14.48
N ALA A 22 5.96 -7.88 13.41
CA ALA A 22 5.14 -8.58 12.42
C ALA A 22 4.41 -9.80 13.03
N ILE A 23 5.06 -10.56 13.91
CA ILE A 23 4.42 -11.69 14.62
C ILE A 23 3.24 -11.20 15.47
N ARG A 24 3.40 -10.12 16.24
CA ARG A 24 2.31 -9.56 17.05
C ARG A 24 1.10 -9.14 16.22
N ILE A 25 1.33 -8.60 15.03
CA ILE A 25 0.24 -8.24 14.09
C ILE A 25 -0.40 -9.53 13.56
N ALA A 26 0.42 -10.50 13.15
CA ALA A 26 -0.03 -11.77 12.57
C ALA A 26 -0.86 -12.63 13.53
N GLU A 27 -0.61 -12.57 14.85
CA GLU A 27 -1.35 -13.33 15.87
C GLU A 27 -2.86 -13.03 15.87
N CYS A 28 -3.25 -11.82 15.43
CA CYS A 28 -4.63 -11.37 15.38
C CYS A 28 -5.24 -11.41 13.96
N GLU A 29 -4.51 -11.96 12.97
CA GLU A 29 -4.86 -11.84 11.56
C GLU A 29 -5.18 -13.20 10.92
N TYR A 30 -6.29 -13.27 10.19
CA TYR A 30 -6.72 -14.49 9.47
C TYR A 30 -6.61 -14.34 7.95
N GLN A 31 -6.51 -13.11 7.44
CA GLN A 31 -6.43 -12.84 6.02
C GLN A 31 -5.04 -13.21 5.48
N GLN A 32 -4.98 -14.26 4.66
CA GLN A 32 -3.72 -14.77 4.08
C GLN A 32 -2.92 -13.70 3.35
N GLU A 33 -3.61 -12.78 2.65
CA GLU A 33 -2.96 -11.67 1.93
C GLU A 33 -2.21 -10.71 2.86
N LYS A 34 -2.76 -10.45 4.07
CA LYS A 34 -2.08 -9.58 5.04
C LYS A 34 -0.91 -10.29 5.73
N LEU A 35 -1.04 -11.60 5.97
CA LEU A 35 0.08 -12.44 6.43
C LEU A 35 1.23 -12.48 5.41
N GLU A 36 0.91 -12.57 4.11
CA GLU A 36 1.90 -12.52 3.03
C GLU A 36 2.63 -11.17 3.02
N VAL A 37 1.91 -10.07 3.16
CA VAL A 37 2.48 -8.71 3.23
C VAL A 37 3.42 -8.56 4.43
N LEU A 38 3.03 -9.05 5.61
CA LEU A 38 3.89 -9.04 6.80
C LEU A 38 5.16 -9.88 6.59
N ARG A 39 5.03 -11.07 6.00
CA ARG A 39 6.18 -11.93 5.66
C ARG A 39 7.14 -11.21 4.72
N ASN A 40 6.62 -10.59 3.66
CA ASN A 40 7.43 -9.87 2.68
C ASN A 40 8.14 -8.66 3.32
N ALA A 41 7.45 -7.90 4.17
CA ALA A 41 8.02 -6.79 4.92
C ALA A 41 9.19 -7.23 5.82
N VAL A 42 9.05 -8.37 6.51
CA VAL A 42 10.14 -8.96 7.29
C VAL A 42 11.35 -9.30 6.40
N LEU A 43 11.13 -9.94 5.25
CA LEU A 43 12.23 -10.28 4.34
C LEU A 43 12.91 -9.02 3.77
N ASN A 44 12.12 -8.05 3.31
CA ASN A 44 12.62 -6.78 2.78
C ASN A 44 13.31 -5.89 3.83
N SER A 45 13.07 -6.11 5.14
CA SER A 45 13.73 -5.36 6.21
C SER A 45 15.25 -5.60 6.26
N ALA A 46 15.70 -6.74 5.77
CA ALA A 46 17.03 -7.28 6.01
C ALA A 46 17.81 -7.64 4.73
N ILE A 47 17.32 -7.23 3.56
CA ILE A 47 18.08 -7.29 2.31
C ILE A 47 19.17 -6.19 2.30
N PRO A 48 20.25 -6.36 1.51
CA PRO A 48 21.24 -5.30 1.32
C PRO A 48 20.60 -4.02 0.78
N ASN A 49 21.04 -2.86 1.29
CA ASN A 49 20.47 -1.56 0.95
C ASN A 49 18.95 -1.44 1.24
N SER A 50 18.46 -2.14 2.26
CA SER A 50 17.09 -1.96 2.74
C SER A 50 16.82 -0.51 3.17
N LEU A 51 15.54 -0.18 3.27
CA LEU A 51 15.10 1.16 3.68
C LEU A 51 15.64 1.50 5.07
N LYS A 52 15.80 2.79 5.37
CA LYS A 52 16.22 3.24 6.72
C LYS A 52 15.27 2.73 7.80
N ASP A 53 15.80 2.42 8.98
CA ASP A 53 15.05 1.84 10.09
C ASP A 53 13.77 2.61 10.45
N ASP A 54 13.82 3.94 10.46
CA ASP A 54 12.65 4.78 10.75
C ASP A 54 11.54 4.63 9.70
N ILE A 55 11.91 4.50 8.42
CA ILE A 55 10.96 4.28 7.32
C ILE A 55 10.32 2.90 7.46
N GLN A 56 11.13 1.86 7.71
CA GLN A 56 10.62 0.51 7.94
C GLN A 56 9.66 0.45 9.14
N ALA A 57 10.00 1.15 10.23
CA ALA A 57 9.17 1.20 11.42
C ALA A 57 7.81 1.86 11.15
N ILE A 58 7.78 2.94 10.37
CA ILE A 58 6.53 3.59 9.92
C ILE A 58 5.73 2.65 9.01
N PHE A 59 6.39 1.96 8.08
CA PHE A 59 5.72 1.05 7.15
C PHE A 59 5.08 -0.14 7.86
N ILE A 60 5.76 -0.74 8.84
CA ILE A 60 5.19 -1.81 9.67
C ILE A 60 3.95 -1.32 10.43
N LYS A 61 3.98 -0.10 10.97
CA LYS A 61 2.81 0.50 11.62
C LYS A 61 1.65 0.68 10.63
N TRP A 62 1.92 1.09 9.40
CA TRP A 62 0.87 1.20 8.38
C TRP A 62 0.32 -0.15 7.93
N ILE A 63 1.14 -1.20 7.86
CA ILE A 63 0.64 -2.55 7.56
C ILE A 63 -0.35 -3.02 8.63
N ASP A 64 -0.07 -2.73 9.90
CA ASP A 64 -0.99 -3.02 11.01
C ASP A 64 -2.33 -2.29 10.84
N GLU A 65 -2.28 -0.97 10.61
CA GLU A 65 -3.45 -0.11 10.41
C GLU A 65 -4.26 -0.45 9.15
N PHE A 66 -3.60 -0.89 8.07
CA PHE A 66 -4.24 -1.11 6.79
C PHE A 66 -5.04 -2.41 6.75
N THR A 67 -6.27 -2.29 6.25
CA THR A 67 -7.06 -3.46 5.82
C THR A 67 -6.52 -4.01 4.50
N VAL A 68 -6.90 -5.24 4.15
CA VAL A 68 -6.60 -5.81 2.82
C VAL A 68 -7.07 -4.90 1.68
N SER A 69 -8.21 -4.21 1.84
CA SER A 69 -8.72 -3.27 0.84
C SER A 69 -7.77 -2.08 0.59
N HIS A 70 -7.06 -1.58 1.61
CA HIS A 70 -6.04 -0.55 1.43
C HIS A 70 -4.89 -1.06 0.56
N ILE A 71 -4.41 -2.27 0.87
CA ILE A 71 -3.28 -2.89 0.18
C ILE A 71 -3.63 -3.14 -1.29
N ARG A 72 -4.81 -3.71 -1.55
CA ARG A 72 -5.31 -3.96 -2.91
C ARG A 72 -5.48 -2.66 -3.69
N LEU A 73 -6.10 -1.65 -3.08
CA LEU A 73 -6.29 -0.37 -3.75
C LEU A 73 -4.94 0.29 -4.04
N LEU A 74 -3.98 0.27 -3.11
CA LEU A 74 -2.66 0.85 -3.34
C LEU A 74 -1.90 0.14 -4.47
N ARG A 75 -1.88 -1.20 -4.49
CA ARG A 75 -1.30 -1.99 -5.59
C ARG A 75 -1.97 -1.68 -6.92
N MET A 76 -3.29 -1.61 -6.92
CA MET A 76 -4.08 -1.26 -8.10
C MET A 76 -3.74 0.15 -8.63
N LEU A 77 -3.61 1.14 -7.75
CA LEU A 77 -3.23 2.51 -8.11
C LEU A 77 -1.79 2.63 -8.61
N HIS A 78 -0.92 1.69 -8.23
CA HIS A 78 0.46 1.65 -8.69
C HIS A 78 0.57 1.09 -10.10
N TYR A 79 -0.01 -0.08 -10.34
CA TYR A 79 0.01 -0.82 -11.60
C TYR A 79 -1.24 -0.58 -12.46
N ILE A 80 -1.87 0.59 -12.30
CA ILE A 80 -3.16 0.92 -12.90
C ILE A 80 -3.17 0.82 -14.42
N ASP A 81 -2.01 1.04 -15.05
CA ASP A 81 -1.76 0.92 -16.48
C ASP A 81 -1.71 -0.53 -16.96
N ASN A 82 -1.42 -1.48 -16.06
CA ASN A 82 -1.34 -2.91 -16.36
C ASN A 82 -2.68 -3.65 -16.20
N TYR A 83 -3.69 -3.01 -15.60
CA TYR A 83 -4.99 -3.64 -15.36
C TYR A 83 -6.00 -3.36 -16.48
N ASN A 84 -6.76 -4.40 -16.85
CA ASN A 84 -8.01 -4.24 -17.57
C ASN A 84 -9.20 -4.10 -16.60
N TYR A 85 -10.36 -3.65 -17.08
CA TYR A 85 -11.55 -3.38 -16.25
C TYR A 85 -12.02 -4.59 -15.44
N GLU A 86 -11.90 -5.80 -15.97
CA GLU A 86 -12.28 -7.03 -15.25
C GLU A 86 -11.33 -7.30 -14.08
N GLN A 87 -10.03 -7.15 -14.30
CA GLN A 87 -9.03 -7.28 -13.24
C GLN A 87 -9.17 -6.17 -12.19
N PHE A 88 -9.62 -4.97 -12.57
CA PHE A 88 -9.98 -3.91 -11.63
C PHE A 88 -11.07 -4.37 -10.66
N LEU A 89 -12.19 -4.87 -11.21
CA LEU A 89 -13.32 -5.33 -10.39
C LEU A 89 -12.96 -6.53 -9.51
N ALA A 90 -12.08 -7.42 -9.98
CA ALA A 90 -11.59 -8.54 -9.18
C ALA A 90 -10.77 -8.09 -7.96
N ASN A 91 -9.98 -7.01 -8.09
CA ASN A 91 -9.16 -6.48 -7.00
C ASN A 91 -9.94 -5.59 -6.03
N LEU A 92 -11.04 -4.98 -6.46
CA LEU A 92 -11.94 -4.16 -5.64
C LEU A 92 -13.35 -4.77 -5.61
N PRO A 93 -13.53 -5.92 -4.91
CA PRO A 93 -14.83 -6.57 -4.84
C PRO A 93 -15.87 -5.62 -4.23
N ASP A 94 -17.06 -5.59 -4.82
CA ASP A 94 -18.16 -4.71 -4.42
C ASP A 94 -17.86 -3.20 -4.53
N LEU A 95 -16.90 -2.77 -5.36
CA LEU A 95 -16.64 -1.35 -5.63
C LEU A 95 -17.91 -0.56 -5.91
N GLU A 96 -18.82 -1.09 -6.73
CA GLU A 96 -20.08 -0.42 -7.07
C GLU A 96 -20.98 -0.15 -5.86
N LYS A 97 -20.99 -1.05 -4.86
CA LYS A 97 -21.81 -0.92 -3.65
C LYS A 97 -21.12 -0.12 -2.56
N ASN A 98 -19.79 -0.12 -2.54
CA ASN A 98 -18.96 0.42 -1.46
C ASN A 98 -18.07 1.59 -1.91
N ARG A 99 -18.52 2.40 -2.87
CA ARG A 99 -17.75 3.53 -3.41
C ARG A 99 -17.22 4.48 -2.33
N ASP A 100 -18.07 4.84 -1.37
CA ASP A 100 -17.69 5.75 -0.29
C ASP A 100 -16.58 5.17 0.59
N PHE A 101 -16.61 3.86 0.82
CA PHE A 101 -15.54 3.15 1.53
C PHE A 101 -14.22 3.21 0.76
N TYR A 102 -14.21 2.97 -0.55
CA TYR A 102 -12.99 3.09 -1.36
C TYR A 102 -12.50 4.54 -1.48
N ASN A 103 -13.41 5.51 -1.56
CA ASN A 103 -13.05 6.93 -1.53
C ASN A 103 -12.41 7.31 -0.19
N GLN A 104 -12.91 6.78 0.93
CA GLN A 104 -12.29 6.98 2.24
C GLN A 104 -10.87 6.39 2.30
N ILE A 105 -10.65 5.19 1.75
CA ILE A 105 -9.31 4.60 1.61
C ILE A 105 -8.38 5.51 0.78
N LEU A 106 -8.86 6.09 -0.33
CA LEU A 106 -8.06 7.03 -1.12
C LEU A 106 -7.59 8.22 -0.27
N LEU A 107 -8.48 8.79 0.55
CA LEU A 107 -8.14 9.90 1.44
C LEU A 107 -7.09 9.48 2.48
N GLU A 108 -7.19 8.28 3.04
CA GLU A 108 -6.23 7.76 4.02
C GLU A 108 -4.86 7.50 3.41
N LEU A 109 -4.81 6.86 2.24
CA LEU A 109 -3.57 6.64 1.50
C LEU A 109 -2.92 7.96 1.09
N SER A 110 -3.72 8.95 0.68
CA SER A 110 -3.23 10.28 0.33
C SER A 110 -2.75 11.06 1.55
N GLY A 111 -3.48 11.00 2.66
CA GLY A 111 -3.11 11.62 3.93
C GLY A 111 -1.81 11.06 4.54
N LYS A 112 -1.49 9.79 4.25
CA LYS A 112 -0.20 9.17 4.58
C LYS A 112 0.90 9.44 3.53
N GLY A 113 0.58 10.18 2.47
CA GLY A 113 1.52 10.54 1.41
C GLY A 113 1.91 9.39 0.48
N LEU A 114 1.19 8.27 0.47
CA LEU A 114 1.46 7.11 -0.40
C LEU A 114 0.98 7.33 -1.83
N ILE A 115 -0.07 8.15 -2.00
CA ILE A 115 -0.64 8.50 -3.30
C ILE A 115 -0.87 10.00 -3.44
N LYS A 116 -0.88 10.50 -4.68
CA LYS A 116 -1.32 11.84 -5.04
C LYS A 116 -2.75 11.78 -5.57
N LEU A 117 -3.63 12.63 -5.07
CA LEU A 117 -4.96 12.84 -5.62
C LEU A 117 -5.03 14.23 -6.26
N SER A 118 -5.72 14.36 -7.40
CA SER A 118 -5.99 15.68 -7.95
C SER A 118 -7.00 16.43 -7.07
N GLU A 119 -6.68 17.68 -6.73
CA GLU A 119 -7.60 18.58 -6.03
C GLU A 119 -8.28 19.47 -7.05
N ASN A 120 -9.61 19.37 -7.14
CA ASN A 120 -10.41 20.29 -7.93
C ASN A 120 -11.19 21.21 -6.99
N TYR A 121 -11.16 22.51 -7.24
CA TYR A 121 -11.99 23.47 -6.51
C TYR A 121 -13.23 23.79 -7.33
N VAL A 122 -14.41 23.43 -6.82
CA VAL A 122 -15.68 23.87 -7.40
C VAL A 122 -16.08 25.15 -6.67
N VAL A 123 -16.09 26.27 -7.38
CA VAL A 123 -16.55 27.55 -6.82
C VAL A 123 -18.07 27.60 -6.95
N ILE A 124 -18.76 27.52 -5.82
CA ILE A 124 -20.19 27.82 -5.71
C ILE A 124 -20.28 29.08 -4.87
N ASP A 125 -20.35 30.24 -5.53
CA ASP A 125 -20.26 31.58 -4.93
C ASP A 125 -21.03 31.70 -3.58
N PRO A 126 -20.38 32.07 -2.45
CA PRO A 126 -18.98 32.48 -2.27
C PRO A 126 -18.03 31.36 -1.77
N VAL A 127 -18.45 30.09 -1.85
CA VAL A 127 -17.73 28.94 -1.25
C VAL A 127 -16.97 28.14 -2.31
N ALA A 128 -15.66 28.04 -2.15
CA ALA A 128 -14.86 27.05 -2.87
C ALA A 128 -14.96 25.69 -2.16
N ILE A 129 -15.64 24.73 -2.78
CA ILE A 129 -15.75 23.37 -2.28
C ILE A 129 -14.61 22.56 -2.91
N LYS A 130 -13.70 22.08 -2.07
CA LYS A 130 -12.67 21.12 -2.48
C LYS A 130 -13.35 19.80 -2.84
N LYS A 131 -13.30 19.43 -4.11
CA LYS A 131 -13.66 18.10 -4.61
C LYS A 131 -12.38 17.31 -4.81
N VAL A 132 -12.24 16.25 -4.02
CA VAL A 132 -11.17 15.27 -4.21
C VAL A 132 -11.57 14.35 -5.36
N GLU A 133 -10.58 13.94 -6.16
CA GLU A 133 -10.74 12.93 -7.20
C GLU A 133 -11.44 11.67 -6.69
N ASP A 134 -12.48 11.20 -7.39
CA ASP A 134 -13.15 9.95 -7.07
C ASP A 134 -12.51 8.75 -7.76
N ILE A 135 -12.83 7.56 -7.25
CA ILE A 135 -12.28 6.30 -7.76
C ILE A 135 -12.59 6.03 -9.25
N ASP A 136 -13.73 6.49 -9.78
CA ASP A 136 -14.07 6.29 -11.20
C ASP A 136 -13.19 7.11 -12.13
N LYS A 137 -12.93 8.36 -11.76
CA LYS A 137 -12.06 9.25 -12.52
C LYS A 137 -10.63 8.71 -12.53
N ILE A 138 -10.15 8.18 -11.40
CA ILE A 138 -8.84 7.56 -11.32
C ILE A 138 -8.75 6.33 -12.24
N ILE A 139 -9.71 5.41 -12.17
CA ILE A 139 -9.73 4.20 -13.01
C ILE A 139 -9.71 4.57 -14.50
N LYS A 140 -10.48 5.59 -14.90
CA LYS A 140 -10.53 6.05 -16.30
C LYS A 140 -9.20 6.65 -16.77
N SER A 141 -8.45 7.30 -15.89
CA SER A 141 -7.19 7.95 -16.26
C SER A 141 -6.08 6.98 -16.62
N LYS A 142 -6.09 5.75 -16.04
CA LYS A 142 -5.01 4.75 -16.18
C LYS A 142 -3.60 5.27 -15.88
N GLU A 143 -3.49 6.30 -15.06
CA GLU A 143 -2.22 6.91 -14.68
C GLU A 143 -1.89 6.58 -13.22
N SER A 144 -0.69 6.06 -12.96
CA SER A 144 -0.26 5.70 -11.61
C SER A 144 -0.39 6.88 -10.64
N ARG A 145 -0.95 6.63 -9.46
CA ARG A 145 -1.13 7.65 -8.41
C ARG A 145 -0.08 7.60 -7.31
N THR A 146 0.79 6.60 -7.32
CA THR A 146 1.79 6.40 -6.26
C THR A 146 2.86 7.48 -6.22
N THR A 147 3.18 7.95 -5.02
CA THR A 147 4.34 8.81 -4.75
C THR A 147 5.62 7.97 -4.67
N GLU A 148 6.79 8.61 -4.54
CA GLU A 148 8.03 7.88 -4.25
C GLU A 148 7.97 7.11 -2.91
N LEU A 149 7.32 7.68 -1.89
CA LEU A 149 7.09 6.97 -0.63
C LEU A 149 6.12 5.79 -0.81
N GLY A 150 5.10 5.95 -1.66
CA GLY A 150 4.19 4.88 -2.07
C GLY A 150 4.91 3.73 -2.76
N LYS A 151 5.80 4.03 -3.70
CA LYS A 151 6.62 3.03 -4.39
C LYS A 151 7.53 2.27 -3.42
N GLN A 152 8.17 2.99 -2.49
CA GLN A 152 8.98 2.35 -1.44
C GLN A 152 8.14 1.43 -0.56
N PHE A 153 6.92 1.85 -0.19
CA PHE A 153 6.01 1.01 0.59
C PHE A 153 5.61 -0.24 -0.16
N ILE A 154 5.25 -0.13 -1.44
CA ILE A 154 4.91 -1.28 -2.29
C ILE A 154 6.08 -2.25 -2.39
N GLN A 155 7.27 -1.76 -2.70
CA GLN A 155 8.47 -2.59 -2.76
C GLN A 155 8.73 -3.31 -1.42
N PHE A 156 8.46 -2.65 -0.30
CA PHE A 156 8.63 -3.23 1.03
C PHE A 156 7.65 -4.37 1.33
N ILE A 157 6.44 -4.34 0.78
CA ILE A 157 5.40 -5.36 1.03
C ILE A 157 5.28 -6.42 -0.07
N GLU A 158 5.98 -6.24 -1.18
CA GLU A 158 6.02 -7.20 -2.27
C GLU A 158 7.08 -8.26 -2.07
N ASN A 159 6.88 -9.40 -2.72
CA ASN A 159 7.76 -10.54 -2.58
C ASN A 159 9.17 -10.18 -3.11
N PRO A 160 10.21 -10.16 -2.25
CA PRO A 160 11.56 -9.82 -2.70
C PRO A 160 12.18 -10.83 -3.68
N LEU A 161 11.60 -12.03 -3.77
CA LEU A 161 12.13 -13.20 -4.46
C LEU A 161 11.55 -13.40 -5.86
N VAL A 162 10.60 -12.55 -6.28
CA VAL A 162 10.01 -12.53 -7.62
C VAL A 162 10.63 -11.41 -8.44
#